data_AF-A0A1Y3BL49-F1
#
_entry.id   AF-A0A1Y3BL49-F1
#
_cell.length_a   1.000
_cell.length_b   1.000
_cell.length_c   1.000
_cell.angle_alpha   90.00
_cell.angle_beta   90.00
_cell.angle_gamma   90.00
#
_symmetry.space_group_name_H-M   'P 1'
#
loop_
_entity.id
_entity.type
_entity.pdbx_description
1 polymer ?
#
loop_
_entity_poly.entity_id
_entity_poly.type
_entity_poly.pdbx_seq_one_letter_code
_entity_poly.pdbx_strand_id
1 'polypeptide(L)'
;STYHSLIGESTSISGRFSTRFQQILQWCGEDFDGVIIFDECHKAKNLFPSGTTRATKTGQAVLDLQRCLPKARVVYASATGATEPKNMGYMTRLGIWGL
;
A
#
# COMPACT_ATOMS: atom_id res chain seq x y z
N SER A 1 -1.07 -4.22 14.07
CA SER A 1 -1.13 -2.98 13.26
C SER A 1 -1.61 -3.34 11.86
N THR A 2 -2.56 -2.60 11.27
CA THR A 2 -3.22 -2.87 9.98
C THR A 2 -2.26 -3.23 8.83
N TYR A 3 -1.15 -2.52 8.71
CA TYR A 3 -0.12 -2.81 7.70
C TYR A 3 0.62 -4.14 7.88
N HIS A 4 0.75 -4.65 9.11
CA HIS A 4 1.34 -5.98 9.32
C HIS A 4 0.45 -7.07 8.74
N SER A 5 -0.87 -6.90 8.81
CA SER A 5 -1.81 -7.82 8.19
C SER A 5 -1.70 -7.78 6.66
N LEU A 6 -1.46 -6.60 6.05
CA LEU A 6 -1.29 -6.47 4.60
C LEU A 6 -0.09 -7.26 4.07
N ILE A 7 1.05 -7.22 4.76
CA ILE A 7 2.27 -7.95 4.39
C ILE A 7 2.33 -9.36 4.97
N GLY A 8 1.29 -9.79 5.68
CA GLY A 8 1.25 -11.05 6.41
C GLY A 8 0.91 -12.23 5.50
N GLU A 9 1.39 -13.40 5.91
CA GLU A 9 0.96 -14.67 5.33
C GLU A 9 -0.50 -14.96 5.67
N SER A 10 -1.15 -15.70 4.78
CA SER A 10 -2.50 -16.18 5.03
C SER A 10 -2.46 -17.39 5.97
N THR A 11 -3.31 -17.38 7.00
CA THR A 11 -3.55 -18.54 7.86
C THR A 11 -4.79 -19.36 7.41
N SER A 12 -5.30 -19.13 6.19
CA SER A 12 -6.52 -19.81 5.72
C SER A 12 -6.32 -21.31 5.59
N ILE A 13 -7.17 -22.08 6.28
CA ILE A 13 -7.17 -23.55 6.34
C ILE A 13 -7.25 -24.20 4.94
N SER A 14 -7.88 -23.54 3.97
CA SER A 14 -8.03 -24.06 2.60
C SER A 14 -6.79 -23.90 1.71
N GLY A 15 -5.72 -23.23 2.15
CA GLY A 15 -4.50 -23.01 1.35
C GLY A 15 -4.69 -22.18 0.07
N ARG A 16 -5.88 -21.63 -0.16
CA ARG A 16 -6.25 -20.95 -1.43
C ARG A 16 -5.44 -19.70 -1.72
N PHE A 17 -4.88 -19.05 -0.70
CA PHE A 17 -4.05 -17.86 -0.85
C PHE A 17 -2.82 -17.98 0.03
N SER A 18 -1.65 -17.58 -0.47
CA SER A 18 -0.41 -17.57 0.30
C SER A 18 -0.28 -16.31 1.15
N THR A 19 -0.91 -15.20 0.75
CA THR A 19 -0.79 -13.90 1.45
C THR A 19 -2.15 -13.25 1.69
N ARG A 20 -2.24 -12.42 2.73
CA ARG A 20 -3.41 -11.56 2.97
C ARG A 20 -3.60 -10.52 1.87
N PHE A 21 -2.51 -10.06 1.26
CA PHE A 21 -2.54 -9.18 0.10
C PHE A 21 -3.37 -9.78 -1.05
N GLN A 22 -3.12 -11.04 -1.43
CA GLN A 22 -3.88 -11.71 -2.47
C GLN A 22 -5.37 -11.89 -2.11
N GLN A 23 -5.70 -12.10 -0.83
CA GLN A 23 -7.08 -12.18 -0.38
C GLN A 23 -7.82 -10.87 -0.60
N ILE A 24 -7.18 -9.74 -0.27
CA ILE A 24 -7.74 -8.40 -0.47
C ILE A 24 -7.96 -8.15 -1.96
N LEU A 25 -6.98 -8.46 -2.81
CA LEU A 25 -7.12 -8.32 -4.26
C LEU A 25 -8.28 -9.15 -4.82
N GLN A 26 -8.41 -10.42 -4.40
CA GLN A 26 -9.54 -11.24 -4.84
C GLN A 26 -10.88 -10.69 -4.33
N TRP A 27 -10.94 -10.18 -3.10
CA TRP A 27 -12.15 -9.61 -2.54
C TRP A 27 -12.60 -8.34 -3.27
N CYS A 28 -11.66 -7.47 -3.63
CA CYS A 28 -11.93 -6.30 -4.46
C CYS A 28 -12.41 -6.69 -5.86
N GLY A 29 -11.79 -7.70 -6.47
CA GLY A 29 -12.04 -8.10 -7.85
C GLY A 29 -11.37 -7.15 -8.87
N GLU A 30 -11.39 -7.54 -10.15
CA GLU A 30 -10.65 -6.86 -11.22
C GLU A 30 -11.17 -5.44 -11.52
N ASP A 31 -12.47 -5.21 -11.33
CA ASP A 31 -13.15 -3.95 -11.69
C ASP A 31 -13.43 -3.04 -10.49
N PHE A 32 -12.76 -3.24 -9.37
CA PHE A 32 -13.00 -2.46 -8.16
C PHE A 32 -12.77 -0.96 -8.34
N ASP A 33 -13.84 -0.16 -8.20
CA ASP A 33 -13.87 1.31 -8.31
C ASP A 33 -14.23 2.02 -6.99
N GLY A 34 -14.22 1.25 -5.90
CA GLY A 34 -14.50 1.71 -4.55
C GLY A 34 -13.39 2.60 -3.97
N VAL A 35 -13.46 2.83 -2.66
CA VAL A 35 -12.50 3.65 -1.92
C VAL A 35 -11.56 2.78 -1.10
N ILE A 36 -10.26 3.05 -1.19
CA ILE A 36 -9.22 2.49 -0.32
C ILE A 36 -8.69 3.62 0.57
N ILE A 37 -8.77 3.42 1.88
CA ILE A 37 -8.26 4.38 2.86
C ILE A 37 -6.99 3.80 3.49
N PHE A 38 -5.86 4.43 3.23
CA PHE A 38 -4.62 4.16 3.95
C PHE A 38 -4.59 5.01 5.21
N ASP A 39 -5.01 4.42 6.33
CA ASP A 39 -4.92 5.02 7.66
C ASP A 39 -3.52 4.87 8.27
N GLU A 40 -3.04 5.89 8.96
CA GLU A 40 -1.65 6.04 9.42
C GLU A 40 -0.61 5.76 8.32
N CYS A 41 -0.85 6.34 7.14
CA CYS A 41 -0.11 6.01 5.92
C CYS A 41 1.38 6.40 5.94
N HIS A 42 1.80 7.25 6.88
CA HIS A 42 3.23 7.53 7.13
C HIS A 42 4.07 6.27 7.39
N LYS A 43 3.46 5.14 7.76
CA LYS A 43 4.12 3.83 7.88
C LYS A 43 4.68 3.30 6.55
N ALA A 44 4.25 3.82 5.41
CA ALA A 44 4.74 3.47 4.07
C ALA A 44 5.87 4.40 3.57
N LYS A 45 6.34 5.35 4.40
CA LYS A 45 7.31 6.39 3.99
C LYS A 45 8.62 5.88 3.39
N ASN A 46 9.08 4.70 3.81
CA ASN A 46 10.33 4.10 3.37
C ASN A 46 10.14 3.26 2.08
N LEU A 47 9.33 3.74 1.14
CA LEU A 47 9.23 3.19 -0.22
C LEU A 47 10.44 3.62 -1.05
N PHE A 48 10.85 4.88 -0.93
CA PHE A 48 12.06 5.43 -1.56
C PHE A 48 13.05 5.88 -0.47
N PRO A 49 13.74 4.92 0.18
CA PRO A 49 14.71 5.26 1.21
C PRO A 49 15.87 6.08 0.63
N SER A 50 16.45 6.96 1.43
CA SER A 50 17.70 7.63 1.04
C SER A 50 18.91 6.70 1.23
N GLY A 51 19.83 6.72 0.27
CA GLY A 51 21.04 5.90 0.28
C GLY A 51 20.85 4.55 -0.42
N THR A 52 21.56 3.52 0.06
CA THR A 52 21.60 2.18 -0.57
C THR A 52 20.58 1.20 0.01
N THR A 53 19.68 1.66 0.88
CA THR A 53 18.72 0.78 1.57
C THR A 53 17.60 0.35 0.63
N ARG A 54 17.06 -0.86 0.81
CA ARG A 54 15.92 -1.35 0.02
C ARG A 54 14.59 -0.79 0.52
N ALA A 55 13.62 -0.69 -0.39
CA ALA A 55 12.24 -0.36 -0.06
C ALA A 55 11.67 -1.34 0.98
N THR A 56 10.87 -0.81 1.92
CA THR A 56 10.20 -1.66 2.91
C THR A 56 9.09 -2.50 2.28
N LYS A 57 8.87 -3.71 2.81
CA LYS A 57 7.74 -4.58 2.38
C LYS A 57 6.40 -3.86 2.47
N THR A 58 6.21 -3.04 3.50
CA THR A 58 5.01 -2.21 3.68
C THR A 58 4.85 -1.18 2.57
N GLY A 59 5.90 -0.40 2.28
CA GLY A 59 5.86 0.58 1.20
C GLY A 59 5.57 -0.07 -0.14
N GLN A 60 6.23 -1.20 -0.42
CA GLN A 60 6.02 -1.96 -1.65
C GLN A 60 4.59 -2.50 -1.77
N ALA A 61 4.04 -3.11 -0.71
CA ALA A 61 2.68 -3.60 -0.72
C ALA A 61 1.63 -2.48 -0.90
N VAL A 62 1.87 -1.30 -0.34
CA VAL A 62 1.02 -0.12 -0.56
C VAL A 62 1.08 0.34 -2.02
N LEU A 63 2.27 0.38 -2.62
CA LEU A 63 2.44 0.72 -4.02
C LEU A 63 1.75 -0.32 -4.93
N ASP A 64 1.95 -1.60 -4.66
CA ASP A 64 1.40 -2.69 -5.45
C ASP A 64 -0.12 -2.74 -5.36
N LEU A 65 -0.71 -2.50 -4.17
CA LEU A 65 -2.18 -2.44 -4.02
C LEU A 65 -2.80 -1.39 -4.94
N GLN A 66 -2.17 -0.20 -5.00
CA GLN A 66 -2.64 0.90 -5.85
C GLN A 66 -2.49 0.60 -7.35
N ARG A 67 -1.45 -0.15 -7.73
CA ARG A 67 -1.22 -0.57 -9.13
C ARG A 67 -2.20 -1.65 -9.56
N CYS A 68 -2.47 -2.63 -8.68
CA CYS A 68 -3.38 -3.72 -8.96
C CYS A 68 -4.86 -3.28 -8.99
N LEU A 69 -5.22 -2.19 -8.31
CA LEU A 69 -6.59 -1.65 -8.26
C LEU A 69 -6.62 -0.23 -8.86
N PRO A 70 -6.37 -0.06 -10.18
CA PRO A 70 -6.17 1.25 -10.79
C PRO A 70 -7.43 2.12 -10.83
N LYS A 71 -8.62 1.51 -10.77
CA LYS A 71 -9.92 2.21 -10.73
C LYS A 71 -10.30 2.67 -9.33
N ALA A 72 -9.64 2.17 -8.29
CA ALA A 72 -9.93 2.56 -6.92
C ALA A 72 -9.56 4.03 -6.66
N ARG A 73 -10.41 4.69 -5.88
CA ARG A 73 -10.11 5.99 -5.29
C ARG A 73 -9.30 5.77 -4.01
N VAL A 74 -8.26 6.56 -3.82
CA VAL A 74 -7.34 6.38 -2.69
C VAL A 74 -7.36 7.62 -1.80
N VAL A 75 -7.55 7.40 -0.50
CA VAL A 75 -7.41 8.42 0.54
C VAL A 75 -6.21 8.06 1.40
N TYR A 76 -5.32 9.03 1.61
CA TYR A 76 -4.18 8.91 2.50
C TYR A 76 -4.46 9.70 3.77
N ALA A 77 -4.59 9.02 4.91
CA ALA A 77 -4.85 9.62 6.21
C ALA A 77 -3.66 9.38 7.14
N SER A 78 -3.13 10.45 7.72
CA SER A 78 -2.05 10.38 8.71
C SER A 78 -2.04 11.63 9.56
N ALA A 79 -1.94 11.46 10.88
CA ALA A 79 -1.77 12.57 11.82
C ALA A 79 -0.34 13.11 11.85
N THR A 80 0.64 12.29 11.43
CA THR A 80 2.04 12.70 11.33
C THR A 80 2.39 13.07 9.89
N GLY A 81 3.01 14.24 9.74
CA GLY A 81 3.48 14.74 8.45
C GLY A 81 4.75 14.03 7.97
N ALA A 82 4.96 14.05 6.66
CA ALA A 82 6.21 13.57 6.07
C ALA A 82 7.36 14.52 6.40
N THR A 83 8.50 13.97 6.83
CA THR A 83 9.70 14.76 7.15
C THR A 83 10.38 15.33 5.90
N GLU A 84 10.22 14.67 4.75
CA GLU A 84 10.84 15.05 3.47
C GLU A 84 9.89 14.67 2.32
N PRO A 85 9.94 15.34 1.14
CA PRO A 85 9.07 15.03 0.01
C PRO A 85 9.11 13.56 -0.43
N LYS A 86 10.30 12.93 -0.44
CA LYS A 86 10.48 11.51 -0.79
C LYS A 86 9.69 10.55 0.10
N ASN A 87 9.47 10.93 1.37
CA ASN A 87 8.70 10.14 2.33
C ASN A 87 7.21 10.09 1.97
N MET A 88 6.75 10.88 1.00
CA MET A 88 5.38 10.84 0.46
C MET A 88 5.29 10.10 -0.88
N GLY A 89 6.38 9.54 -1.41
CA GLY A 89 6.37 8.92 -2.74
C GLY A 89 5.44 7.71 -2.89
N TYR A 90 4.98 7.11 -1.79
CA TYR A 90 3.93 6.08 -1.82
C TYR A 90 2.54 6.64 -2.18
N MET A 91 2.34 7.96 -2.10
CA MET A 91 1.12 8.66 -2.46
C MET A 91 1.02 8.88 -3.97
N THR A 92 1.19 7.82 -4.75
CA THR A 92 1.33 7.90 -6.22
C THR A 92 0.08 8.41 -6.92
N ARG A 93 -1.10 8.26 -6.31
CA ARG A 93 -2.39 8.66 -6.89
C ARG A 93 -2.64 10.17 -6.86
N LEU A 94 -1.81 10.94 -6.17
CA LEU A 94 -1.89 12.40 -6.18
C LEU A 94 -1.41 13.02 -7.52
N GLY A 95 -0.68 12.27 -8.35
CA GLY A 95 -0.21 12.76 -9.66
C GLY A 95 0.92 13.80 -9.61
N ILE A 96 1.45 14.10 -8.42
CA ILE A 96 2.44 15.17 -8.20
C ILE A 96 3.91 14.74 -8.41
N TRP A 97 4.15 13.49 -8.81
CA TRP A 97 5.48 12.88 -8.80
C TRP A 97 6.14 12.73 -10.18
N GLY A 98 5.44 13.06 -11.28
CA GLY A 98 5.98 12.96 -12.64
C GLY A 98 6.33 11.54 -13.11
N LEU A 99 5.63 10.53 -12.57
CA LEU A 99 5.78 9.11 -12.89
C LEU A 99 4.94 8.69 -14.10
#